data_AF-A0A9D6K138-F1
#
_entry.id   AF-A0A9D6K138-F1
#
_cell.length_a   1.000
_cell.length_b   1.000
_cell.length_c   1.000
_cell.angle_alpha   90.00
_cell.angle_beta   90.00
_cell.angle_gamma   90.00
#
_symmetry.space_group_name_H-M   'P 1'
#
loop_
_entity.id
_entity.type
_entity.pdbx_description
1 polymer ?
#
loop_
_entity_poly.entity_id
_entity_poly.type
_entity_poly.pdbx_seq_one_letter_code
_entity_poly.pdbx_strand_id
1 'polypeptide(L)'
;MAAFLTPYKAIADGTRRQILDLLREESLTAGAIARRFPRMSRPAVSKHLAILRRSRLVVARKRGRERLYALRAAPLGRVDAWIRKYERYWDRHPQSLPGYLEAESKREGPDSES
;
A
#
# COMPACT_ATOMS: atom_id res chain seq x y z
N MET A 1 -6.21 15.86 -21.18
CA MET A 1 -6.70 14.75 -20.32
C MET A 1 -5.94 14.76 -19.01
N ALA A 2 -6.62 14.79 -17.85
CA ALA A 2 -5.91 14.71 -16.57
C ALA A 2 -5.27 13.33 -16.40
N ALA A 3 -3.95 13.28 -16.23
CA ALA A 3 -3.24 12.04 -15.93
C ALA A 3 -3.73 11.47 -14.58
N PHE A 4 -4.39 10.31 -14.64
CA PHE A 4 -4.81 9.58 -13.45
C PHE A 4 -3.59 9.08 -12.69
N LEU A 5 -3.61 9.18 -11.36
CA LEU A 5 -2.58 8.57 -10.53
C LEU A 5 -2.76 7.06 -10.52
N THR A 6 -1.66 6.30 -10.49
CA THR A 6 -1.73 4.85 -10.45
C THR A 6 -2.13 4.36 -9.04
N PRO A 7 -2.87 3.25 -8.93
CA PRO A 7 -3.19 2.66 -7.62
C PRO A 7 -1.92 2.26 -6.86
N TYR A 8 -0.84 1.84 -7.54
CA TYR A 8 0.46 1.53 -6.93
C TYR A 8 1.01 2.68 -6.09
N LYS A 9 1.08 3.89 -6.66
CA LYS A 9 1.54 5.09 -5.92
C LYS A 9 0.58 5.46 -4.81
N ALA A 10 -0.73 5.27 -5.03
CA ALA A 10 -1.74 5.61 -4.04
C ALA A 10 -1.69 4.68 -2.81
N ILE A 11 -1.44 3.38 -2.97
CA ILE A 11 -1.39 2.45 -1.83
C ILE A 11 -0.02 2.37 -1.16
N ALA A 12 1.04 2.96 -1.70
CA ALA A 12 2.39 2.91 -1.12
C ALA A 12 2.49 3.56 0.28
N ASP A 13 1.57 4.47 0.61
CA ASP A 13 1.54 5.23 1.87
C ASP A 13 0.60 4.58 2.89
N GLY A 14 1.09 4.41 4.12
CA GLY A 14 0.35 3.75 5.20
C GLY A 14 -0.94 4.46 5.58
N THR A 15 -0.94 5.79 5.64
CA THR A 15 -2.14 6.59 5.93
C THR A 15 -3.21 6.41 4.86
N ARG A 16 -2.83 6.39 3.58
CA ARG A 16 -3.78 6.15 2.48
C ARG A 16 -4.40 4.75 2.57
N ARG A 17 -3.64 3.72 2.94
CA ARG A 17 -4.19 2.38 3.20
C ARG A 17 -5.19 2.41 4.36
N GLN A 18 -4.84 3.02 5.49
CA GLN A 18 -5.74 3.17 6.63
C GLN A 18 -7.04 3.92 6.28
N ILE A 19 -6.98 4.95 5.43
CA ILE A 19 -8.19 5.63 4.93
C ILE A 19 -9.05 4.68 4.08
N LEU A 20 -8.44 3.86 3.21
CA LEU A 20 -9.19 2.87 2.43
C LEU A 20 -9.83 1.81 3.33
N ASP A 21 -9.12 1.38 4.39
CA ASP A 21 -9.65 0.44 5.39
C ASP A 21 -10.87 1.04 6.11
N LEU A 22 -10.81 2.31 6.52
CA LEU A 22 -11.98 3.00 7.09
C LEU A 22 -13.16 3.07 6.11
N LEU A 23 -12.88 3.35 4.84
CA LEU A 23 -13.90 3.49 3.80
C LEU A 23 -14.44 2.16 3.26
N ARG A 24 -13.78 1.05 3.59
CA ARG A 24 -14.26 -0.31 3.33
C ARG A 24 -15.50 -0.62 4.17
N GLU A 25 -15.52 -0.15 5.42
CA GLU A 25 -16.62 -0.39 6.35
C GLU A 25 -17.81 0.54 6.07
N GLU A 26 -17.57 1.83 5.84
CA GLU A 26 -18.64 2.80 5.60
C GLU A 26 -18.19 4.03 4.81
N SER A 27 -19.15 4.74 4.22
CA SER A 27 -18.87 6.02 3.55
C SER A 27 -18.80 7.16 4.56
N LEU A 28 -17.69 7.90 4.59
CA LEU A 28 -17.40 8.90 5.62
C LEU A 28 -17.16 10.30 5.04
N THR A 29 -17.44 11.32 5.83
CA THR A 29 -17.10 12.70 5.48
C THR A 29 -15.61 12.97 5.74
N ALA A 30 -15.03 13.97 5.07
CA ALA A 30 -13.62 14.33 5.32
C ALA A 30 -13.35 14.66 6.80
N GLY A 31 -14.33 15.29 7.49
CA GLY A 31 -14.26 15.57 8.91
C GLY A 31 -14.28 14.31 9.77
N ALA A 32 -15.13 13.33 9.43
CA ALA A 32 -15.19 12.05 10.13
C ALA A 32 -13.91 11.24 9.96
N ILE A 33 -13.34 11.21 8.75
CA ILE A 33 -12.05 10.58 8.47
C ILE A 33 -10.96 11.27 9.28
N ALA A 34 -10.89 12.60 9.27
CA ALA A 34 -9.86 13.34 10.00
C ALA A 34 -9.86 13.07 11.50
N ARG A 35 -11.03 12.85 12.13
CA ARG A 35 -11.12 12.48 13.54
C ARG A 35 -10.44 11.14 13.88
N ARG A 36 -10.26 10.24 12.90
CA ARG A 36 -9.55 8.97 13.09
C ARG A 36 -8.02 9.11 13.07
N PHE A 37 -7.51 10.32 12.80
CA PHE A 37 -6.07 10.60 12.70
C PHE A 37 -5.68 11.79 13.60
N PRO A 38 -5.61 11.63 14.93
CA PRO A 38 -5.41 12.75 15.87
C PRO A 38 -4.05 13.45 15.70
N ARG A 39 -3.05 12.76 15.15
CA ARG A 39 -1.71 13.32 14.87
C ARG A 39 -1.63 14.02 13.51
N MET A 40 -2.72 14.12 12.76
CA MET A 40 -2.74 14.73 11.43
C MET A 40 -3.74 15.88 11.34
N SER A 41 -3.33 16.93 10.63
CA SER A 41 -4.22 18.07 10.35
C SER A 41 -5.27 17.72 9.29
N ARG A 42 -6.41 18.42 9.33
CA ARG A 42 -7.47 18.30 8.31
C ARG A 42 -6.96 18.55 6.86
N PRO A 43 -6.08 19.54 6.60
CA PRO A 43 -5.46 19.72 5.30
C PRO A 43 -4.62 18.50 4.85
N ALA A 44 -3.88 17.86 5.77
CA ALA A 44 -3.11 16.66 5.46
C ALA A 44 -4.02 15.52 5.00
N VAL A 45 -5.09 15.23 5.75
CA VAL A 45 -6.09 14.22 5.37
C VAL A 45 -6.75 14.54 4.03
N SER A 46 -7.05 15.82 3.77
CA SER A 46 -7.61 16.27 2.49
C SER A 46 -6.64 16.02 1.31
N LYS A 47 -5.33 16.19 1.52
CA LYS A 47 -4.29 15.85 0.53
C LYS A 47 -4.27 14.35 0.23
N HIS A 48 -4.37 13.49 1.24
CA HIS A 48 -4.49 12.03 1.04
C HIS A 48 -5.75 11.68 0.24
N LEU A 49 -6.90 12.25 0.59
CA LEU A 49 -8.17 12.06 -0.13
C LEU A 49 -8.10 12.52 -1.58
N ALA A 50 -7.40 13.63 -1.87
CA ALA A 50 -7.18 14.09 -3.24
C ALA A 50 -6.38 13.08 -4.07
N ILE A 51 -5.33 12.48 -3.51
CA ILE A 51 -4.54 11.42 -4.16
C ILE A 51 -5.40 10.18 -4.42
N LEU A 52 -6.16 9.74 -3.42
CA LEU A 52 -7.05 8.59 -3.53
C LEU A 52 -8.16 8.81 -4.59
N ARG A 53 -8.68 10.04 -4.70
CA ARG A 53 -9.62 10.41 -5.76
C ARG A 53 -8.98 10.43 -7.15
N ARG A 54 -7.78 11.02 -7.28
CA ARG A 54 -7.03 11.05 -8.55
C ARG A 54 -6.64 9.65 -9.04
N SER A 55 -6.49 8.69 -8.13
CA SER A 55 -6.28 7.27 -8.44
C SER A 55 -7.56 6.45 -8.57
N ARG A 56 -8.72 7.08 -8.43
CA ARG A 56 -10.05 6.46 -8.48
C ARG A 56 -10.31 5.38 -7.42
N LEU A 57 -9.46 5.29 -6.40
CA LEU A 57 -9.66 4.38 -5.27
C LEU A 57 -10.76 4.88 -4.32
N VAL A 58 -11.11 6.16 -4.41
CA VAL A 58 -12.22 6.76 -3.67
C VAL A 58 -13.04 7.64 -4.60
N VAL A 59 -14.36 7.62 -4.42
CA VAL A 59 -15.30 8.57 -5.03
C VAL A 59 -15.82 9.52 -3.96
N ALA A 60 -16.21 10.73 -4.36
CA ALA A 60 -16.85 11.67 -3.46
C ALA A 60 -18.19 12.12 -4.02
N ARG A 61 -19.21 12.14 -3.18
CA ARG A 61 -20.55 12.63 -3.50
C ARG A 61 -20.91 13.77 -2.56
N LYS A 62 -21.60 14.79 -3.06
CA LYS A 62 -22.09 15.89 -2.24
C LYS A 62 -23.29 15.39 -1.43
N ARG A 63 -23.30 15.64 -0.12
CA ARG A 63 -24.42 15.38 0.78
C ARG A 63 -24.66 16.64 1.60
N GLY A 64 -25.62 17.46 1.16
CA GLY A 64 -25.84 18.80 1.71
C GLY A 64 -24.61 19.70 1.53
N ARG A 65 -24.09 20.23 2.65
CA ARG A 65 -22.88 21.07 2.68
C ARG A 65 -21.57 20.29 2.72
N GLU A 66 -21.63 18.98 2.96
CA GLU A 66 -20.45 18.13 3.11
C GLU A 66 -20.21 17.22 1.90
N ARG A 67 -18.99 16.66 1.83
CA ARG A 67 -18.62 15.61 0.86
C ARG A 67 -18.47 14.28 1.59
N LEU A 68 -19.25 13.31 1.14
CA LEU A 68 -19.15 11.92 1.56
C LEU A 68 -18.17 11.19 0.63
N TYR A 69 -17.21 10.48 1.19
CA TYR A 69 -16.22 9.68 0.47
C TYR A 69 -16.58 8.21 0.62
N ALA A 70 -16.44 7.45 -0.47
CA ALA A 70 -16.73 6.02 -0.50
C ALA A 70 -15.61 5.27 -1.22
N LEU A 71 -15.30 4.07 -0.76
CA LEU A 71 -14.33 3.19 -1.40
C LEU A 71 -14.80 2.83 -2.82
N ARG A 72 -13.86 2.86 -3.76
CA ARG A 72 -14.00 2.26 -5.08
C ARG A 72 -12.83 1.30 -5.28
N ALA A 73 -13.04 0.03 -4.93
CA ALA A 73 -11.99 -0.98 -4.90
C ALA A 73 -11.51 -1.42 -6.30
N ALA A 74 -12.30 -1.21 -7.36
CA ALA A 74 -11.99 -1.69 -8.71
C ALA A 74 -10.55 -1.43 -9.21
N PRO A 75 -9.90 -0.26 -8.97
CA PRO A 75 -8.52 -0.06 -9.38
C PRO A 75 -7.50 -0.96 -8.68
N LEU A 76 -7.81 -1.52 -7.50
CA LEU A 76 -6.96 -2.48 -6.80
C LEU A 76 -6.81 -3.79 -7.57
N GLY A 77 -7.74 -4.15 -8.46
CA GLY A 77 -7.59 -5.32 -9.32
C GLY A 77 -6.32 -5.30 -10.20
N ARG A 78 -5.81 -4.10 -10.53
CA ARG A 78 -4.52 -3.98 -11.24
C ARG A 78 -3.34 -4.33 -10.34
N VAL A 79 -3.44 -3.98 -9.06
CA VAL A 79 -2.42 -4.30 -8.06
C VAL A 79 -2.42 -5.80 -7.81
N ASP A 80 -3.60 -6.39 -7.57
CA ASP A 80 -3.78 -7.84 -7.44
C ASP A 80 -3.17 -8.59 -8.64
N ALA A 81 -3.58 -8.25 -9.86
CA ALA A 81 -3.05 -8.88 -11.07
C ALA A 81 -1.54 -8.74 -11.26
N TRP A 82 -0.93 -7.67 -10.74
CA TRP A 82 0.52 -7.51 -10.74
C TRP A 82 1.19 -8.39 -9.69
N ILE A 83 0.67 -8.39 -8.45
CA ILE A 83 1.18 -9.20 -7.33
C ILE A 83 1.12 -10.70 -7.67
N ARG A 84 0.04 -11.17 -8.31
CA ARG A 84 -0.15 -12.57 -8.72
C ARG A 84 0.99 -13.13 -9.59
N LYS A 85 1.67 -12.27 -10.36
CA LYS A 85 2.83 -12.69 -11.18
C LYS A 85 4.01 -13.16 -10.33
N TYR A 86 4.05 -12.74 -9.08
CA TYR A 86 5.13 -13.04 -8.16
C TYR A 86 4.79 -14.12 -7.14
N GLU A 87 3.52 -14.56 -6.98
CA GLU A 87 3.04 -15.57 -5.99
C GLU A 87 4.03 -16.76 -5.79
N ARG A 88 4.55 -17.28 -6.91
CA ARG A 88 5.53 -18.39 -6.92
C ARG A 88 6.85 -18.17 -6.17
N TYR A 89 7.20 -16.95 -5.78
CA TYR A 89 8.48 -16.59 -5.15
C TYR A 89 8.43 -16.52 -3.61
N TRP A 90 7.25 -16.62 -3.00
CA TRP A 90 7.01 -16.37 -1.57
C TRP A 90 6.18 -17.50 -0.94
N ASP A 91 5.40 -18.24 -1.73
CA ASP A 91 4.80 -19.52 -1.30
C ASP A 91 5.80 -20.69 -1.28
N ARG A 92 6.97 -20.54 -1.91
CA ARG A 92 8.07 -21.47 -1.72
C ARG A 92 8.71 -21.17 -0.38
N HIS A 93 8.49 -22.06 0.57
CA HIS A 93 9.21 -22.11 1.83
C HIS A 93 10.72 -21.87 1.58
N PRO A 94 11.42 -21.12 2.43
CA PRO A 94 12.87 -21.00 2.39
C PRO A 94 13.52 -22.34 2.78
N GLN A 95 13.37 -23.36 1.94
CA GLN A 95 14.13 -24.61 2.00
C GLN A 95 15.20 -24.56 0.90
N SER A 96 16.00 -23.49 0.92
CA SER A 96 17.41 -23.54 0.50
C SER A 96 18.01 -22.14 0.64
N LEU A 97 18.51 -21.81 1.84
CA LEU A 97 19.65 -20.90 1.95
C LEU A 97 20.98 -21.57 2.40
N PRO A 98 21.22 -22.90 2.36
CA PRO A 98 22.59 -23.40 2.52
C PRO A 98 23.27 -23.46 1.16
N GLY A 99 23.69 -22.31 0.64
CA GLY A 99 24.47 -22.27 -0.61
C GLY A 99 25.49 -21.13 -0.67
N TYR A 100 25.25 -20.03 0.04
CA TYR A 100 26.19 -18.91 0.09
C TYR A 100 27.09 -18.89 1.32
N LEU A 101 26.68 -19.54 2.44
CA LEU A 101 27.51 -19.62 3.66
C LEU A 101 28.54 -20.78 3.61
N GLU A 102 28.27 -21.84 2.84
CA GLU A 102 29.19 -22.99 2.71
C GLU A 102 30.37 -22.72 1.76
N ALA A 103 30.30 -21.65 0.95
CA ALA A 103 31.38 -21.26 0.05
C ALA A 103 32.49 -20.44 0.74
N GLU A 104 32.19 -19.81 1.88
CA GLU A 104 33.19 -19.07 2.68
C GLU A 104 33.88 -19.99 3.71
N SER A 105 33.18 -20.95 4.30
CA SER A 105 33.79 -21.90 5.26
C SER A 105 34.77 -22.89 4.63
N LYS A 106 34.79 -23.02 3.30
CA LYS A 106 35.75 -23.89 2.57
C LYS A 106 36.97 -23.15 2.04
N ARG A 107 37.03 -21.81 2.19
CA ARG A 107 38.18 -20.99 1.80
C ARG A 107 39.10 -20.65 2.96
N GLU A 108 38.66 -20.85 4.20
CA GLU A 108 39.45 -20.62 5.40
C GLU A 108 39.68 -21.94 6.18
N GLY A 109 40.77 -22.63 5.82
CA GLY A 109 41.45 -23.63 6.67
C GLY A 109 42.05 -24.84 5.91
N PRO A 110 43.25 -25.35 6.25
CA PRO A 110 44.36 -24.77 7.03
C PRO A 110 45.72 -24.93 6.29
N ASP A 111 46.17 -23.92 5.55
CA ASP A 111 47.58 -23.82 5.14
C ASP A 111 48.26 -22.77 6.03
N SER A 112 48.44 -23.11 7.30
CA SER A 112 49.26 -22.34 8.23
C SER A 112 49.90 -23.25 9.26
N GLU A 113 50.71 -24.21 8.81
CA GLU A 113 51.79 -24.78 9.61
C GLU A 113 52.78 -25.55 8.72
N SER A 114 53.87 -24.88 8.37
CA SER A 114 55.21 -25.45 8.14
C SER A 114 56.24 -24.35 8.31
#